data_AF-A0A7V6RLD0-F1
#
_entry.id   AF-A0A7V6RLD0-F1
#
_cell.length_a   1.000
_cell.length_b   1.000
_cell.length_c   1.000
_cell.angle_alpha   90.00
_cell.angle_beta   90.00
_cell.angle_gamma   90.00
#
_symmetry.space_group_name_H-M   'P 1'
#
loop_
_entity.id
_entity.type
_entity.pdbx_description
1 polymer ?
#
loop_
_entity_poly.entity_id
_entity_poly.type
_entity_poly.pdbx_seq_one_letter_code
_entity_poly.pdbx_strand_id
1 'polypeptide(L)'
;MNILFIGTQGVYHPLIAAQWYLHSIIPSQIKDIPFLGSLSIEEHGQPLLVGIDEWGNKVYILGVGYDVTMAEKSIQQLAEIFHPADEYLAVQTIRTRGEYWLFLLHRLARIPFLLEFCQRLAVALLQLNFDFICGQVQRFKNNF
;
A
#
# COMPACT_ATOMS: atom_id res chain seq x y z
N MET A 1 -3.09 -4.37 17.78
CA MET A 1 -3.28 -3.06 17.11
C MET A 1 -3.63 -3.28 15.64
N ASN A 2 -4.26 -2.31 14.97
CA ASN A 2 -4.40 -2.33 13.50
C ASN A 2 -3.33 -1.43 12.89
N ILE A 3 -2.67 -1.88 11.82
CA ILE A 3 -1.69 -1.10 11.06
C ILE A 3 -2.29 -0.88 9.68
N LEU A 4 -2.34 0.36 9.23
CA LEU A 4 -2.89 0.73 7.93
C LEU A 4 -1.83 1.43 7.09
N PHE A 5 -1.37 0.76 6.04
CA PHE A 5 -0.56 1.39 5.02
C PHE A 5 -1.46 2.02 3.97
N ILE A 6 -1.35 3.34 3.80
CA ILE A 6 -2.12 4.07 2.81
C ILE A 6 -1.21 4.55 1.68
N GLY A 7 -1.79 4.65 0.48
CA GLY A 7 -1.09 5.17 -0.68
C GLY A 7 -2.03 5.63 -1.78
N THR A 8 -1.46 5.99 -2.91
CA THR A 8 -2.24 6.43 -4.07
C THR A 8 -3.02 5.27 -4.71
N GLN A 9 -3.81 5.55 -5.75
CA GLN A 9 -4.56 4.52 -6.50
C GLN A 9 -3.61 3.45 -7.06
N GLY A 10 -4.11 2.22 -7.21
CA GLY A 10 -3.31 1.06 -7.62
C GLY A 10 -2.92 0.14 -6.47
N VAL A 11 -2.93 0.64 -5.22
CA VAL A 11 -2.50 -0.05 -3.96
C VAL A 11 -1.20 -0.87 -4.09
N TYR A 12 -0.40 -0.62 -5.13
CA TYR A 12 0.77 -1.42 -5.46
C TYR A 12 1.84 -1.29 -4.39
N HIS A 13 2.11 -0.04 -4.00
CA HIS A 13 3.16 0.29 -3.04
C HIS A 13 2.77 0.05 -1.59
N PRO A 14 1.53 0.32 -1.12
CA PRO A 14 1.12 -0.08 0.22
C PRO A 14 1.06 -1.61 0.35
N LEU A 15 0.69 -2.34 -0.72
CA LEU A 15 0.73 -3.79 -0.74
C LEU A 15 2.16 -4.34 -0.62
N ILE A 16 3.12 -3.78 -1.35
CA ILE A 16 4.55 -4.14 -1.19
C ILE A 16 5.03 -3.81 0.22
N ALA A 17 4.69 -2.64 0.75
CA ALA A 17 5.03 -2.24 2.11
C ALA A 17 4.49 -3.23 3.15
N ALA A 18 3.23 -3.63 3.04
CA ALA A 18 2.60 -4.61 3.92
C ALA A 18 3.25 -5.99 3.82
N GLN A 19 3.53 -6.47 2.60
CA GLN A 19 4.17 -7.77 2.39
C GLN A 19 5.61 -7.78 2.91
N TRP A 20 6.35 -6.69 2.73
CA TRP A 20 7.68 -6.55 3.30
C TRP A 20 7.66 -6.44 4.82
N TYR A 21 6.68 -5.71 5.38
CA TYR A 21 6.48 -5.61 6.83
C TYR A 21 6.30 -7.00 7.46
N LEU A 22 5.46 -7.85 6.85
CA LEU A 22 5.09 -9.17 7.35
C LEU A 22 6.14 -10.26 7.08
N HIS A 23 6.72 -10.28 5.87
CA HIS A 23 7.49 -11.44 5.40
C HIS A 23 8.90 -11.09 4.88
N SER A 24 9.32 -9.83 4.92
CA SER A 24 10.63 -9.37 4.40
C SER A 24 10.92 -9.85 2.97
N ILE A 25 9.95 -9.70 2.07
CA ILE A 25 10.08 -10.09 0.66
C ILE A 25 11.28 -9.40 -0.03
N ILE A 26 11.74 -9.93 -1.16
CA ILE A 26 12.79 -9.33 -2.00
C ILE A 26 12.21 -8.82 -3.34
N PRO A 27 12.90 -7.91 -4.07
CA PRO A 27 12.35 -7.30 -5.30
C PRO A 27 11.88 -8.30 -6.36
N SER A 28 12.55 -9.46 -6.48
CA SER A 28 12.20 -10.49 -7.46
C SER A 28 10.86 -11.18 -7.18
N GLN A 29 10.36 -11.10 -5.93
CA GLN A 29 9.11 -11.70 -5.47
C GLN A 29 7.90 -10.77 -5.63
N ILE A 30 8.09 -9.51 -6.04
CA ILE A 30 6.98 -8.54 -6.16
C ILE A 30 5.87 -9.07 -7.08
N LYS A 31 6.25 -9.68 -8.21
CA LYS A 31 5.32 -10.25 -9.19
C LYS A 31 4.45 -11.39 -8.63
N ASP A 32 4.89 -12.02 -7.55
CA ASP A 32 4.23 -13.18 -6.94
C ASP A 32 3.31 -12.74 -5.78
N ILE A 33 3.26 -11.44 -5.49
CA ILE A 33 2.38 -10.89 -4.46
C ILE A 33 0.91 -11.08 -4.90
N PRO A 34 0.09 -11.75 -4.06
CA PRO A 34 -1.33 -11.90 -4.33
C PRO A 34 -2.01 -10.55 -4.51
N PHE A 35 -2.96 -10.47 -5.44
CA PHE A 35 -3.81 -9.30 -5.68
C PHE A 35 -3.09 -8.06 -6.26
N LEU A 36 -1.79 -8.17 -6.59
CA LEU A 36 -1.06 -7.07 -7.22
C LEU A 36 -1.72 -6.67 -8.56
N GLY A 37 -2.17 -5.42 -8.64
CA GLY A 37 -2.84 -4.88 -9.83
C GLY A 37 -4.23 -5.45 -10.10
N SER A 38 -4.87 -6.04 -9.09
CA SER A 38 -6.26 -6.48 -9.20
C SER A 38 -7.21 -5.28 -9.13
N LEU A 39 -7.65 -4.83 -10.30
CA LEU A 39 -8.62 -3.72 -10.44
C LEU A 39 -9.90 -3.97 -9.61
N SER A 40 -10.38 -5.21 -9.59
CA SER A 40 -11.61 -5.59 -8.87
C SER A 40 -11.53 -5.34 -7.37
N ILE A 41 -10.35 -5.52 -6.76
CA ILE A 41 -10.18 -5.34 -5.32
C ILE A 41 -10.10 -3.85 -4.99
N GLU A 42 -9.51 -3.06 -5.88
CA GLU A 42 -9.38 -1.62 -5.71
C GLU A 42 -10.71 -0.87 -5.86
N GLU A 43 -11.59 -1.32 -6.76
CA GLU A 43 -12.88 -0.67 -7.01
C GLU A 43 -13.80 -0.61 -5.78
N HIS A 44 -13.60 -1.50 -4.80
CA HIS A 44 -14.41 -1.52 -3.58
C HIS A 44 -14.07 -0.40 -2.60
N GLY A 45 -12.91 0.26 -2.72
CA GLY A 45 -12.53 1.41 -1.88
C GLY A 45 -12.42 1.11 -0.37
N GLN A 46 -12.32 -0.16 0.00
CA GLN A 46 -12.27 -0.62 1.39
C GLN A 46 -10.84 -1.04 1.80
N PRO A 47 -10.45 -0.92 3.08
CA PRO A 47 -9.18 -1.43 3.55
C PRO A 47 -9.09 -2.95 3.36
N LEU A 48 -8.02 -3.43 2.73
CA LEU A 48 -7.77 -4.85 2.52
C LEU A 48 -6.85 -5.38 3.62
N LEU A 49 -7.26 -6.43 4.32
CA LEU A 49 -6.40 -7.17 5.24
C LEU A 49 -5.36 -7.97 4.45
N VAL A 50 -4.08 -7.71 4.70
CA VAL A 50 -2.96 -8.43 4.07
C VAL A 50 -2.52 -9.60 4.95
N GLY A 51 -2.50 -9.42 6.26
CA GLY A 51 -2.08 -10.46 7.20
C GLY A 51 -2.04 -10.00 8.65
N ILE A 52 -1.47 -10.85 9.50
CA ILE A 52 -1.28 -10.61 10.93
C ILE A 52 0.20 -10.81 11.23
N ASP A 53 0.81 -9.87 11.95
CA ASP A 53 2.22 -9.98 12.35
C ASP A 53 2.43 -10.91 13.56
N GLU A 54 3.68 -11.07 13.98
CA GLU A 54 4.07 -11.93 15.10
C GLU A 54 3.54 -11.46 16.47
N TRP A 55 3.16 -10.19 16.60
CA TRP A 55 2.57 -9.61 17.81
C TRP A 55 1.04 -9.58 17.78
N GLY A 56 0.41 -10.14 16.74
CA GLY A 56 -1.04 -10.17 16.58
C GLY A 56 -1.64 -8.88 16.00
N ASN A 57 -0.82 -7.98 15.45
CA ASN A 57 -1.32 -6.78 14.77
C ASN A 57 -1.82 -7.11 13.38
N LYS A 58 -3.00 -6.59 13.04
CA LYS A 58 -3.60 -6.77 11.73
C LYS A 58 -3.07 -5.71 10.77
N VAL A 59 -2.50 -6.13 9.65
CA VAL A 59 -1.90 -5.23 8.66
C VAL A 59 -2.85 -5.08 7.47
N TYR A 60 -3.27 -3.84 7.24
CA TYR A 60 -4.19 -3.44 6.20
C TYR A 60 -3.53 -2.52 5.17
N ILE A 61 -4.11 -2.48 3.98
CA ILE A 61 -3.74 -1.54 2.92
C ILE A 61 -4.96 -0.80 2.41
N LEU A 62 -4.78 0.46 2.00
CA LEU A 62 -5.85 1.26 1.40
C LEU A 62 -5.31 2.22 0.34
N GLY A 63 -5.94 2.22 -0.83
CA GLY A 63 -5.74 3.26 -1.85
C GLY A 63 -6.67 4.43 -1.60
N VAL A 64 -6.12 5.63 -1.41
CA VAL A 64 -6.89 6.82 -0.98
C VAL A 64 -6.99 7.92 -2.04
N GLY A 65 -6.56 7.65 -3.28
CA GLY A 65 -6.60 8.65 -4.34
C GLY A 65 -5.34 9.53 -4.39
N TYR A 66 -5.50 10.79 -4.82
CA TYR A 66 -4.38 11.72 -5.01
C TYR A 66 -4.00 12.46 -3.73
N ASP A 67 -4.97 12.80 -2.90
CA ASP A 67 -4.71 13.56 -1.68
C ASP A 67 -4.50 12.64 -0.48
N VAL A 68 -3.38 11.92 -0.53
CA VAL A 68 -3.01 10.94 0.49
C VAL A 68 -2.80 11.61 1.85
N THR A 69 -2.34 12.87 1.87
CA THR A 69 -2.11 13.61 3.12
C THR A 69 -3.43 13.98 3.79
N MET A 70 -4.41 14.46 3.02
CA MET A 70 -5.74 14.75 3.58
C MET A 70 -6.43 13.46 4.04
N ALA A 71 -6.31 12.38 3.29
CA ALA A 71 -6.85 11.08 3.69
C ALA A 71 -6.21 10.55 4.99
N GLU A 72 -4.89 10.61 5.12
CA GLU A 72 -4.16 10.24 6.34
C GLU A 72 -4.72 10.98 7.56
N LYS A 73 -4.77 12.31 7.49
CA LYS A 73 -5.28 13.16 8.58
C LYS A 73 -6.73 12.87 8.89
N SER A 74 -7.57 12.66 7.88
CA SER A 74 -8.98 12.35 8.08
C SER A 74 -9.15 11.03 8.83
N ILE A 75 -8.38 10.00 8.46
CA ILE A 75 -8.43 8.69 9.12
C ILE A 75 -7.93 8.80 10.55
N GLN A 76 -6.82 9.49 10.79
CA GLN A 76 -6.27 9.71 12.14
C GLN A 76 -7.29 10.44 13.03
N GLN A 77 -7.87 11.55 12.55
CA GLN A 77 -8.89 12.29 13.29
C GLN A 77 -10.15 11.45 13.57
N LEU A 78 -10.60 10.65 12.60
CA LEU A 78 -11.72 9.73 12.83
C LEU A 78 -11.35 8.67 13.87
N ALA A 79 -10.14 8.11 13.80
CA ALA A 79 -9.67 7.15 14.79
C ALA A 79 -9.63 7.75 16.20
N GLU A 80 -9.13 8.98 16.35
CA GLU A 80 -9.13 9.73 17.61
C GLU A 80 -10.56 9.93 18.15
N ILE A 81 -11.53 10.27 17.28
CA ILE A 81 -12.93 10.47 17.67
C ILE A 81 -13.57 9.17 18.18
N PHE A 82 -13.36 8.06 17.47
CA PHE A 82 -14.00 6.79 17.80
C PHE A 82 -13.28 6.04 18.93
N HIS A 83 -11.95 6.18 19.00
CA HIS A 83 -11.09 5.49 19.95
C HIS A 83 -9.94 6.43 20.35
N PRO A 84 -10.11 7.27 21.39
CA PRO A 84 -9.13 8.26 21.80
C PRO A 84 -7.80 7.72 22.37
N ALA A 85 -7.55 6.41 22.25
CA ALA A 85 -6.26 5.81 22.58
C ALA A 85 -5.53 5.42 21.28
N ASP A 86 -4.32 5.94 21.09
CA ASP A 86 -3.43 5.68 19.93
C ASP A 86 -3.06 4.20 19.72
N GLU A 87 -3.48 3.31 20.62
CA GLU A 87 -3.15 1.88 20.63
C GLU A 87 -3.95 1.05 19.61
N TYR A 88 -4.98 1.62 18.97
CA TYR A 88 -5.91 0.85 18.12
C TYR A 88 -5.61 0.92 16.62
N LEU A 89 -5.01 2.01 16.13
CA LEU A 89 -4.74 2.20 14.70
C LEU A 89 -3.47 3.03 14.44
N ALA A 90 -2.45 2.39 13.88
CA ALA A 90 -1.28 3.07 13.34
C ALA A 90 -1.47 3.27 11.83
N VAL A 91 -1.51 4.53 11.37
CA VAL A 91 -1.63 4.88 9.95
C VAL A 91 -0.29 5.35 9.42
N GLN A 92 0.17 4.77 8.31
CA GLN A 92 1.41 5.17 7.65
C GLN A 92 1.18 5.38 6.16
N THR A 93 1.43 6.61 5.70
CA THR A 93 1.51 6.90 4.28
C THR A 93 2.76 6.30 3.66
N ILE A 94 2.60 5.49 2.62
CA ILE A 94 3.68 4.96 1.78
C ILE A 94 3.70 5.76 0.49
N ARG A 95 4.85 6.39 0.20
CA ARG A 95 5.06 7.14 -1.04
C ARG A 95 5.97 6.39 -1.98
N THR A 96 5.87 6.67 -3.28
CA THR A 96 6.82 6.16 -4.30
C THR A 96 7.34 7.28 -5.16
N ARG A 97 8.51 7.08 -5.79
CA ARG A 97 8.88 7.94 -6.92
C ARG A 97 8.10 7.47 -8.14
N GLY A 98 7.47 8.42 -8.84
CA GLY A 98 6.68 8.10 -10.03
C GLY A 98 5.26 7.62 -9.75
N GLU A 99 4.63 8.08 -8.65
CA GLU A 99 3.20 7.86 -8.39
C GLU A 99 2.31 8.21 -9.60
N TYR A 100 2.67 9.26 -10.34
CA TYR A 100 2.00 9.63 -11.59
C TYR A 100 2.06 8.52 -12.65
N TRP A 101 3.20 7.84 -12.81
CA TRP A 101 3.37 6.76 -13.78
C TRP A 101 2.61 5.51 -13.35
N LEU A 102 2.64 5.17 -12.06
CA LEU A 102 1.85 4.05 -11.53
C LEU A 102 0.36 4.30 -11.73
N PHE A 103 -0.11 5.51 -11.48
CA PHE A 103 -1.48 5.92 -11.77
C PHE A 103 -1.82 5.78 -13.27
N LEU A 104 -0.96 6.30 -14.16
CA LEU A 104 -1.20 6.23 -15.60
C LEU A 104 -1.26 4.77 -16.08
N LEU A 105 -0.33 3.92 -15.62
CA LEU A 105 -0.31 2.50 -15.94
C LEU A 105 -1.57 1.79 -15.43
N HIS A 106 -2.00 2.10 -14.20
CA HIS A 106 -3.24 1.56 -13.64
C HIS A 106 -4.47 1.98 -14.46
N ARG A 107 -4.52 3.23 -14.92
CA ARG A 107 -5.60 3.72 -15.80
C ARG A 107 -5.59 3.02 -17.17
N LEU A 108 -4.41 2.85 -17.76
CA LEU A 108 -4.24 2.17 -19.05
C LEU A 108 -4.53 0.67 -18.96
N ALA A 109 -4.26 0.05 -17.81
CA ALA A 109 -4.52 -1.36 -17.54
C ALA A 109 -6.03 -1.73 -17.61
N ARG A 110 -6.94 -0.74 -17.57
CA ARG A 110 -8.37 -0.97 -17.82
C ARG A 110 -8.68 -1.41 -19.26
N ILE A 111 -7.75 -1.20 -20.19
CA ILE A 111 -7.84 -1.71 -21.55
C ILE A 111 -7.28 -3.14 -21.53
N PRO A 112 -8.07 -4.20 -21.80
CA PRO A 112 -7.65 -5.59 -21.63
C PRO A 112 -6.38 -5.94 -22.40
N PHE A 113 -6.22 -5.35 -23.59
CA PHE A 113 -5.05 -5.55 -24.45
C PHE A 113 -3.75 -4.97 -23.84
N LEU A 114 -3.85 -3.93 -23.02
CA LEU A 114 -2.69 -3.27 -22.40
C LEU A 114 -2.41 -3.76 -20.98
N LEU A 115 -3.31 -4.55 -20.39
CA LEU A 115 -3.23 -4.99 -19.00
C LEU A 115 -1.89 -5.64 -18.65
N GLU A 116 -1.48 -6.68 -19.37
CA GLU A 116 -0.22 -7.40 -19.08
C GLU A 116 1.02 -6.51 -19.24
N PHE A 117 1.02 -5.65 -20.26
CA PHE A 117 2.13 -4.74 -20.51
C PHE A 117 2.23 -3.68 -19.41
N CYS A 118 1.11 -3.08 -19.02
CA CYS A 118 1.05 -2.10 -17.95
C CYS A 118 1.43 -2.71 -16.61
N GLN A 119 1.01 -3.95 -16.31
CA GLN A 119 1.40 -4.66 -15.10
C GLN A 119 2.91 -4.93 -15.06
N ARG A 120 3.53 -5.39 -16.17
CA ARG A 120 4.98 -5.60 -16.22
C ARG A 120 5.76 -4.31 -16.00
N LEU A 121 5.32 -3.20 -16.61
CA LEU A 121 5.94 -1.89 -16.37
C LEU A 121 5.75 -1.41 -14.94
N ALA A 122 4.57 -1.61 -14.35
CA ALA A 122 4.32 -1.26 -12.96
C ALA A 122 5.25 -2.05 -12.03
N VAL A 123 5.38 -3.37 -12.22
CA VAL A 123 6.32 -4.20 -11.47
C VAL A 123 7.75 -3.71 -11.60
N ALA A 124 8.20 -3.39 -12.81
CA ALA A 124 9.55 -2.86 -13.04
C ALA A 124 9.79 -1.53 -12.30
N LEU A 125 8.83 -0.61 -12.36
CA LEU A 125 8.89 0.66 -11.61
C LEU A 125 8.91 0.44 -10.09
N LEU A 126 8.16 -0.55 -9.60
CA LEU A 126 8.12 -0.88 -8.17
C LEU A 126 9.41 -1.54 -7.69
N GLN A 127 10.02 -2.40 -8.51
CA GLN A 127 11.33 -2.98 -8.22
C GLN A 127 12.41 -1.91 -8.08
N LEU A 128 12.40 -0.88 -8.94
CA LEU A 128 13.32 0.25 -8.85
C LEU A 128 13.10 1.11 -7.59
N ASN A 129 11.86 1.14 -7.08
CA ASN A 129 11.49 1.91 -5.89
C ASN A 129 11.48 1.07 -4.60
N PHE A 130 11.84 -0.21 -4.67
CA PHE A 130 11.65 -1.16 -3.59
C PHE A 130 12.37 -0.72 -2.31
N ASP A 131 13.66 -0.38 -2.42
CA ASP A 131 14.46 0.06 -1.26
C ASP A 131 13.90 1.33 -0.62
N PHE A 132 13.30 2.22 -1.41
CA PHE A 132 12.65 3.44 -0.90
C PHE A 132 11.36 3.11 -0.11
N ILE A 133 10.58 2.14 -0.57
CA ILE A 133 9.39 1.67 0.14
C ILE A 133 9.80 0.97 1.44
N CYS A 134 10.73 0.03 1.38
CA CYS A 134 11.25 -0.68 2.56
C CYS A 134 11.86 0.27 3.58
N GLY A 135 12.60 1.30 3.13
CA GLY A 135 13.15 2.33 4.01
C GLY A 135 12.08 3.12 4.79
N GLN A 136 10.91 3.37 4.19
CA GLN A 136 9.79 4.00 4.91
C GLN A 136 9.20 3.06 5.96
N VAL A 137 9.01 1.79 5.62
CA VAL A 137 8.48 0.79 6.54
C VAL A 137 9.45 0.50 7.70
N GLN A 138 10.76 0.50 7.44
CA GLN A 138 11.76 0.33 8.50
C GLN A 138 11.73 1.49 9.49
N ARG A 139 11.57 2.74 9.02
CA ARG A 139 11.41 3.90 9.91
C ARG A 139 10.15 3.80 10.74
N PHE A 140 9.05 3.34 10.14
CA PHE A 140 7.82 3.06 10.85
C PHE A 140 8.04 1.99 11.95
N LYS A 141 8.67 0.86 11.63
CA LYS A 141 9.03 -0.20 12.60
C LYS A 141 9.95 0.25 13.74
N ASN A 142 10.70 1.34 13.57
CA ASN A 142 11.58 1.83 14.63
C ASN A 142 10.84 2.79 15.60
N ASN A 143 9.66 3.26 15.22
CA ASN A 143 8.86 4.21 16.01
C ASN A 143 7.75 3.50 16.82
N PHE A 144 7.56 2.20 16.62
CA PHE A 144 6.55 1.34 17.25
C PHE A 144 7.19 0.01 17.65
#